data_AF-A0A532UP20-F1
#
_entry.id   AF-A0A532UP20-F1
#
_cell.length_a   1.000
_cell.length_b   1.000
_cell.length_c   1.000
_cell.angle_alpha   90.00
_cell.angle_beta   90.00
_cell.angle_gamma   90.00
#
_symmetry.space_group_name_H-M   'P 1'
#
loop_
_entity.id
_entity.type
_entity.pdbx_description
1 polymer ?
#
loop_
_entity_poly.entity_id
_entity_poly.type
_entity_poly.pdbx_seq_one_letter_code
_entity_poly.pdbx_strand_id
1 'polypeptide(L)'
;MRFRNLICLIVVFAAMGAANADIATFEDLNLPAESYWNGSDGSGGFTSESVHLSNSYNAEWGSWDGFSYSNATDTTAQGLAAQYNAITGAGQGGSANYAVGYVGWALPPAVTLSSPGVVDGLYVTNCNYAYYAMLDGDAFSKKFGGGSGDDPDFFLLTITGKDAGGAATGTVDFYLADYRSADNSADYIVDTWQYVDLTSLGVVGSLEFTLSSSDVGDWGMNTPAYFAVDTIVVRPAIDPSGPYTEVGINGYTDPGNDWGHADPQDPNAVINPIFRGWATEVVSYQPAPGLAGQWSDPSMALGPATGSNIDIVSLGHLNQEQISQGLPPGQITLLFSDPIRQGRGYDFVVFENGFVSSADWSDGLFAGQMFAELAYVEVSSNGTDFVRFPVVSLTPEAVGRYGTIEIGNVYNLAGKHPNANGICTGTPFDLKEIADDPDVASGLVDVNDIKYVRIVDIPGSGDFHDEAAMHIDPGTWPVWDFYADNHPIYDAWDASTAPDPSGGFDLEAIGVLREQEYSADIDLNGIVDVLDFELFISVLDSHFGGPVWIDRCDLAEPKDMVIDILDFGVLVDQWNKTEQWRL
;
A
#
# COMPACT_ATOMS: atom_id res chain seq x y z
N MET A 1 42.43 -0.85 13.28
CA MET A 1 42.27 0.61 13.07
C MET A 1 40.80 0.81 12.75
N ARG A 2 39.96 1.03 13.77
CA ARG A 2 39.63 2.34 14.36
C ARG A 2 38.96 3.28 13.35
N PHE A 3 37.63 3.14 13.25
CA PHE A 3 36.66 4.23 13.19
C PHE A 3 37.09 5.43 14.04
N ARG A 4 36.82 6.65 13.57
CA ARG A 4 36.75 7.98 14.25
C ARG A 4 36.81 9.06 13.15
N ASN A 5 36.03 10.12 13.06
CA ASN A 5 35.01 10.76 13.89
C ASN A 5 34.37 11.86 13.02
N LEU A 6 33.05 12.00 13.04
CA LEU A 6 32.40 13.30 12.95
C LEU A 6 31.33 13.34 14.07
N ILE A 7 31.50 14.24 15.02
CA ILE A 7 30.57 14.52 16.13
C ILE A 7 30.35 16.04 16.16
N CYS A 8 29.08 16.41 16.41
CA CYS A 8 28.45 17.67 16.89
C CYS A 8 27.55 18.33 15.82
N LEU A 9 26.22 18.07 15.74
CA LEU A 9 25.09 18.34 16.68
C LEU A 9 24.87 19.87 16.84
N ILE A 10 23.71 20.48 16.49
CA ILE A 10 22.43 20.50 17.25
C ILE A 10 21.26 21.11 16.41
N VAL A 11 20.17 20.35 16.30
CA VAL A 11 18.72 20.63 16.53
C VAL A 11 18.03 21.86 15.90
N VAL A 12 17.15 21.59 14.92
CA VAL A 12 15.71 21.94 14.95
C VAL A 12 14.96 20.73 14.40
N PHE A 13 14.23 20.02 15.26
CA PHE A 13 13.29 18.96 14.87
C PHE A 13 11.88 19.56 14.99
N ALA A 14 11.13 19.53 13.88
CA ALA A 14 9.68 19.66 13.87
C ALA A 14 9.13 18.74 12.76
N ALA A 15 8.78 17.54 13.21
CA ALA A 15 7.84 16.54 12.68
C ALA A 15 7.71 16.39 11.15
N MET A 16 8.52 15.48 10.60
CA MET A 16 8.20 14.69 9.41
C MET A 16 7.48 13.43 9.91
N GLY A 17 6.23 13.21 9.49
CA GLY A 17 5.58 11.90 9.59
C GLY A 17 5.80 11.17 8.27
N ALA A 18 6.51 10.05 8.29
CA ALA A 18 6.40 9.07 7.22
C ALA A 18 4.92 8.65 7.12
N ALA A 19 4.43 8.21 5.95
CA ALA A 19 3.38 7.19 5.95
C ALA A 19 4.01 5.94 6.56
N ASN A 20 4.15 5.95 7.88
CA ASN A 20 4.65 4.81 8.61
C ASN A 20 3.63 3.72 8.32
N ALA A 21 4.13 2.54 7.92
CA ALA A 21 3.43 1.34 8.35
C ALA A 21 3.13 1.55 9.83
N ASP A 22 1.88 1.37 10.24
CA ASP A 22 1.60 1.53 11.64
C ASP A 22 2.28 0.37 12.38
N ILE A 23 3.28 0.69 13.19
CA ILE A 23 4.15 -0.28 13.83
C ILE A 23 3.79 -0.31 15.30
N ALA A 24 2.94 -1.26 15.66
CA ALA A 24 2.63 -1.52 17.05
C ALA A 24 3.81 -2.25 17.72
N THR A 25 4.62 -1.48 18.45
CA THR A 25 5.73 -1.95 19.30
C THR A 25 5.35 -2.06 20.77
N PHE A 26 4.13 -1.68 21.14
CA PHE A 26 3.61 -1.67 22.51
C PHE A 26 4.29 -0.71 23.48
N GLU A 27 5.22 0.14 23.02
CA GLU A 27 5.93 1.10 23.86
C GLU A 27 5.06 2.29 24.31
N ASP A 28 3.92 2.50 23.65
CA ASP A 28 2.88 3.45 24.06
C ASP A 28 2.11 2.98 25.32
N LEU A 29 2.25 1.69 25.69
CA LEU A 29 1.64 1.10 26.87
C LEU A 29 2.52 1.29 28.11
N ASN A 30 1.92 1.77 29.20
CA ASN A 30 2.64 2.06 30.44
C ASN A 30 2.65 0.85 31.40
N LEU A 31 3.82 0.28 31.65
CA LEU A 31 4.05 -0.75 32.67
C LEU A 31 5.15 -0.35 33.66
N PRO A 32 5.00 -0.71 34.96
CA PRO A 32 6.15 -0.80 35.85
C PRO A 32 7.19 -1.78 35.30
N ALA A 33 8.47 -1.57 35.63
CA ALA A 33 9.53 -2.50 35.25
C ALA A 33 9.31 -3.91 35.86
N GLU A 34 9.63 -4.95 35.09
CA GLU A 34 9.48 -6.36 35.46
C GLU A 34 8.03 -6.70 35.84
N SER A 35 7.09 -6.27 35.02
CA SER A 35 5.65 -6.43 35.22
C SER A 35 4.95 -6.86 33.93
N TYR A 36 3.65 -7.08 34.06
CA TYR A 36 2.76 -7.41 32.97
C TYR A 36 1.38 -6.83 33.23
N TRP A 37 0.60 -6.73 32.17
CA TRP A 37 -0.83 -6.53 32.20
C TRP A 37 -1.51 -7.73 31.54
N ASN A 38 -2.55 -8.28 32.18
CA ASN A 38 -3.20 -9.51 31.72
C ASN A 38 -4.73 -9.40 31.66
N GLY A 39 -5.27 -8.17 31.67
CA GLY A 39 -6.71 -7.93 31.65
C GLY A 39 -7.43 -8.00 32.99
N SER A 40 -6.70 -8.06 34.11
CA SER A 40 -7.33 -8.11 35.45
C SER A 40 -8.21 -6.90 35.80
N ASP A 41 -8.11 -5.82 35.04
CA ASP A 41 -8.97 -4.63 35.13
C ASP A 41 -10.33 -4.78 34.41
N GLY A 42 -10.50 -5.84 33.61
CA GLY A 42 -11.72 -6.13 32.87
C GLY A 42 -11.92 -5.29 31.60
N SER A 43 -10.86 -4.69 31.03
CA SER A 43 -10.99 -3.89 29.79
C SER A 43 -11.39 -4.72 28.55
N GLY A 44 -11.10 -6.03 28.56
CA GLY A 44 -11.35 -6.93 27.42
C GLY A 44 -10.28 -6.91 26.32
N GLY A 45 -9.21 -6.13 26.49
CA GLY A 45 -8.13 -5.99 25.52
C GLY A 45 -7.33 -4.70 25.71
N PHE A 46 -6.33 -4.49 24.87
CA PHE A 46 -5.53 -3.27 24.83
C PHE A 46 -5.28 -2.84 23.39
N THR A 47 -5.08 -1.55 23.19
CA THR A 47 -4.79 -0.98 21.87
C THR A 47 -3.41 -0.37 21.92
N SER A 48 -2.62 -0.65 20.87
CA SER A 48 -1.34 0.00 20.60
C SER A 48 -1.38 0.45 19.15
N GLU A 49 -1.24 1.76 18.95
CA GLU A 49 -1.44 2.38 17.64
C GLU A 49 -2.79 1.98 16.97
N SER A 50 -2.81 1.55 15.71
CA SER A 50 -4.00 1.12 14.96
C SER A 50 -4.51 -0.28 15.26
N VAL A 51 -3.87 -1.04 16.15
CA VAL A 51 -4.28 -2.43 16.43
C VAL A 51 -4.83 -2.61 17.84
N HIS A 52 -5.91 -3.38 17.94
CA HIS A 52 -6.52 -3.79 19.19
C HIS A 52 -6.30 -5.29 19.42
N LEU A 53 -5.67 -5.64 20.55
CA LEU A 53 -5.38 -7.01 20.95
C LEU A 53 -6.40 -7.47 22.00
N SER A 54 -7.09 -8.57 21.71
CA SER A 54 -8.16 -9.09 22.56
C SER A 54 -7.63 -9.71 23.85
N ASN A 55 -8.39 -9.59 24.95
CA ASN A 55 -8.12 -10.28 26.21
C ASN A 55 -9.43 -10.72 26.88
N SER A 56 -9.44 -11.89 27.51
CA SER A 56 -10.51 -12.30 28.41
C SER A 56 -9.95 -12.75 29.75
N TYR A 57 -10.16 -11.95 30.79
CA TYR A 57 -9.74 -12.25 32.15
C TYR A 57 -10.86 -12.88 32.97
N ASN A 58 -10.56 -14.01 33.61
CA ASN A 58 -11.44 -14.69 34.55
C ASN A 58 -10.98 -14.46 35.99
N ALA A 59 -11.67 -13.55 36.68
CA ALA A 59 -11.34 -13.18 38.06
C ALA A 59 -11.58 -14.30 39.10
N GLU A 60 -12.44 -15.29 38.81
CA GLU A 60 -12.68 -16.42 39.73
C GLU A 60 -11.45 -17.32 39.81
N TRP A 61 -10.75 -17.50 38.69
CA TRP A 61 -9.61 -18.40 38.56
C TRP A 61 -8.27 -17.67 38.48
N GLY A 62 -8.28 -16.34 38.36
CA GLY A 62 -7.07 -15.53 38.15
C GLY A 62 -6.37 -15.86 36.83
N SER A 63 -7.11 -16.34 35.84
CA SER A 63 -6.63 -16.74 34.53
C SER A 63 -7.04 -15.73 33.46
N TRP A 64 -6.38 -15.78 32.32
CA TRP A 64 -6.67 -14.92 31.18
C TRP A 64 -6.52 -15.75 29.90
N ASP A 65 -7.16 -15.31 28.82
CA ASP A 65 -7.05 -15.83 27.45
C ASP A 65 -6.80 -14.65 26.50
N GLY A 66 -6.31 -14.90 25.29
CA GLY A 66 -6.02 -13.86 24.31
C GLY A 66 -4.61 -13.29 24.48
N PHE A 67 -4.47 -11.98 24.59
CA PHE A 67 -3.18 -11.30 24.72
C PHE A 67 -2.98 -10.63 26.09
N SER A 68 -1.75 -10.72 26.58
CA SER A 68 -1.15 -9.93 27.65
C SER A 68 -0.03 -9.07 27.04
N TYR A 69 0.37 -7.99 27.70
CA TYR A 69 1.65 -7.32 27.39
C TYR A 69 2.55 -7.30 28.64
N SER A 70 3.85 -7.45 28.43
CA SER A 70 4.84 -7.61 29.49
C SER A 70 6.17 -6.96 29.13
N ASN A 71 6.96 -6.62 30.15
CA ASN A 71 8.36 -6.20 30.04
C ASN A 71 9.29 -7.04 30.93
N ALA A 72 8.92 -8.29 31.18
CA ALA A 72 9.69 -9.19 32.03
C ALA A 72 10.94 -9.69 31.32
N THR A 73 12.10 -9.56 31.97
CA THR A 73 13.40 -9.83 31.30
C THR A 73 14.02 -11.17 31.69
N ASP A 74 13.44 -11.90 32.65
CA ASP A 74 13.96 -13.18 33.11
C ASP A 74 13.76 -14.29 32.07
N THR A 75 14.83 -14.66 31.37
CA THR A 75 14.84 -15.75 30.38
C THR A 75 15.03 -17.13 31.01
N THR A 76 15.13 -17.23 32.34
CA THR A 76 15.38 -18.49 33.07
C THR A 76 14.17 -18.99 33.86
N ALA A 77 13.13 -18.17 33.99
CA ALA A 77 11.87 -18.57 34.59
C ALA A 77 11.26 -19.76 33.82
N GLN A 78 10.76 -20.76 34.54
CA GLN A 78 10.13 -21.96 33.99
C GLN A 78 8.71 -22.18 34.54
N GLY A 79 7.92 -22.98 33.84
CA GLY A 79 6.55 -23.31 34.24
C GLY A 79 5.60 -22.11 34.16
N LEU A 80 4.46 -22.22 34.85
CA LEU A 80 3.40 -21.20 34.85
C LEU A 80 3.86 -19.81 35.32
N ALA A 81 4.90 -19.73 36.15
CA ALA A 81 5.47 -18.46 36.58
C ALA A 81 6.10 -17.66 35.42
N ALA A 82 6.47 -18.34 34.34
CA ALA A 82 7.13 -17.77 33.18
C ALA A 82 6.17 -17.41 32.02
N GLN A 83 4.85 -17.49 32.25
CA GLN A 83 3.83 -17.29 31.22
C GLN A 83 3.77 -15.88 30.62
N TYR A 84 4.55 -14.93 31.14
CA TYR A 84 4.64 -13.55 30.64
C TYR A 84 6.03 -13.23 30.06
N ASN A 85 6.96 -14.18 30.08
CA ASN A 85 8.34 -13.97 29.65
C ASN A 85 8.50 -14.41 28.20
N ALA A 86 8.93 -13.50 27.33
CA ALA A 86 9.48 -13.89 26.03
C ALA A 86 10.88 -14.49 26.25
N ILE A 87 11.21 -15.57 25.52
CA ILE A 87 12.50 -16.26 25.67
C ILE A 87 13.71 -15.39 25.36
N THR A 88 13.50 -14.33 24.59
CA THR A 88 14.48 -13.30 24.24
C THR A 88 14.83 -12.37 25.41
N GLY A 89 13.98 -12.28 26.43
CA GLY A 89 14.16 -11.41 27.60
C GLY A 89 13.97 -9.91 27.33
N ALA A 90 13.51 -9.55 26.14
CA ALA A 90 13.15 -8.20 25.71
C ALA A 90 12.28 -8.30 24.45
N GLY A 91 11.58 -7.21 24.15
CA GLY A 91 10.89 -7.08 22.87
C GLY A 91 11.85 -6.97 21.68
N GLN A 92 11.29 -6.99 20.49
CA GLN A 92 12.00 -6.95 19.22
C GLN A 92 12.80 -5.65 19.12
N GLY A 93 14.03 -5.74 18.58
CA GLY A 93 14.92 -4.58 18.49
C GLY A 93 15.38 -4.04 19.85
N GLY A 94 15.05 -4.71 20.96
CA GLY A 94 15.33 -4.27 22.32
C GLY A 94 14.28 -3.32 22.90
N SER A 95 13.05 -3.30 22.36
CA SER A 95 11.89 -2.67 23.00
C SER A 95 11.66 -3.25 24.40
N ALA A 96 11.07 -2.44 25.28
CA ALA A 96 10.84 -2.85 26.66
C ALA A 96 9.64 -3.79 26.76
N ASN A 97 8.57 -3.46 26.05
CA ASN A 97 7.32 -4.18 26.06
C ASN A 97 7.22 -5.14 24.86
N TYR A 98 6.50 -6.23 25.06
CA TYR A 98 6.09 -7.16 24.02
C TYR A 98 4.74 -7.79 24.42
N ALA A 99 4.02 -8.35 23.46
CA ALA A 99 2.78 -9.07 23.72
C ALA A 99 3.05 -10.58 23.93
N VAL A 100 2.26 -11.20 24.80
CA VAL A 100 2.23 -12.65 24.99
C VAL A 100 0.83 -13.15 24.68
N GLY A 101 0.72 -14.01 23.67
CA GLY A 101 -0.52 -14.66 23.28
C GLY A 101 -0.69 -15.99 23.99
N TYR A 102 -1.91 -16.24 24.49
CA TYR A 102 -2.31 -17.50 25.09
C TYR A 102 -3.61 -18.00 24.48
N VAL A 103 -3.52 -19.17 23.84
CA VAL A 103 -4.67 -19.85 23.23
C VAL A 103 -5.36 -20.68 24.32
N GLY A 104 -6.27 -20.02 25.04
CA GLY A 104 -7.07 -20.62 26.11
C GLY A 104 -8.37 -21.26 25.62
N TRP A 105 -9.43 -21.18 26.44
CA TRP A 105 -10.70 -21.89 26.22
C TRP A 105 -11.88 -20.97 25.87
N ALA A 106 -11.76 -19.67 26.15
CA ALA A 106 -12.81 -18.67 25.96
C ALA A 106 -12.75 -18.02 24.58
N LEU A 107 -11.55 -17.60 24.13
CA LEU A 107 -11.34 -17.05 22.79
C LEU A 107 -9.89 -17.23 22.31
N PRO A 108 -9.68 -17.41 20.99
CA PRO A 108 -8.34 -17.36 20.41
C PRO A 108 -7.80 -15.91 20.47
N PRO A 109 -6.49 -15.71 20.67
CA PRO A 109 -5.87 -14.40 20.55
C PRO A 109 -6.20 -13.79 19.18
N ALA A 110 -6.63 -12.53 19.19
CA ALA A 110 -7.00 -11.81 17.99
C ALA A 110 -6.42 -10.39 18.00
N VAL A 111 -6.01 -9.93 16.82
CA VAL A 111 -5.57 -8.56 16.55
C VAL A 111 -6.59 -7.95 15.59
N THR A 112 -7.31 -6.92 16.00
CA THR A 112 -8.28 -6.21 15.16
C THR A 112 -7.68 -4.88 14.71
N LEU A 113 -7.74 -4.59 13.42
CA LEU A 113 -7.26 -3.32 12.88
C LEU A 113 -8.34 -2.23 13.06
N SER A 114 -7.92 -0.98 13.25
CA SER A 114 -8.82 0.17 13.36
C SER A 114 -9.58 0.45 12.06
N SER A 115 -8.96 0.12 10.92
CA SER A 115 -9.55 0.08 9.58
C SER A 115 -9.01 -1.14 8.81
N PRO A 116 -9.75 -1.69 7.82
CA PRO A 116 -9.22 -2.75 6.97
C PRO A 116 -7.90 -2.35 6.30
N GLY A 117 -6.94 -3.27 6.27
CA GLY A 117 -5.61 -3.00 5.77
C GLY A 117 -4.82 -4.26 5.45
N VAL A 118 -3.65 -4.09 4.86
CA VAL A 118 -2.68 -5.17 4.66
C VAL A 118 -1.80 -5.21 5.89
N VAL A 119 -1.65 -6.39 6.52
CA VAL A 119 -0.62 -6.58 7.53
C VAL A 119 0.61 -7.14 6.83
N ASP A 120 1.69 -6.36 6.75
CA ASP A 120 2.91 -6.81 6.07
C ASP A 120 3.55 -7.97 6.83
N GLY A 121 3.55 -7.88 8.15
CA GLY A 121 4.03 -8.96 8.99
C GLY A 121 4.12 -8.58 10.45
N LEU A 122 4.63 -9.52 11.23
CA LEU A 122 4.86 -9.36 12.66
C LEU A 122 6.05 -10.21 13.11
N TYR A 123 6.62 -9.91 14.27
CA TYR A 123 7.66 -10.74 14.87
C TYR A 123 7.09 -11.69 15.90
N VAL A 124 7.51 -12.95 15.86
CA VAL A 124 7.12 -13.98 16.82
C VAL A 124 8.32 -14.64 17.47
N THR A 125 8.14 -15.11 18.70
CA THR A 125 9.07 -16.00 19.38
C THR A 125 8.35 -16.88 20.40
N ASN A 126 9.06 -17.81 21.04
CA ASN A 126 8.49 -18.61 22.11
C ASN A 126 8.36 -17.81 23.42
N CYS A 127 7.29 -18.07 24.17
CA CYS A 127 7.25 -17.76 25.59
C CYS A 127 8.14 -18.76 26.35
N ASN A 128 8.80 -18.33 27.44
CA ASN A 128 9.61 -19.21 28.29
C ASN A 128 8.89 -20.50 28.68
N TYR A 129 7.60 -20.42 29.03
CA TYR A 129 6.86 -21.60 29.49
C TYR A 129 6.81 -22.67 28.39
N ALA A 130 6.40 -22.29 27.17
CA ALA A 130 6.38 -23.21 26.04
C ALA A 130 7.80 -23.67 25.67
N TYR A 131 8.77 -22.75 25.64
CA TYR A 131 10.17 -23.04 25.31
C TYR A 131 10.78 -24.12 26.21
N TYR A 132 10.70 -23.96 27.53
CA TYR A 132 11.28 -24.91 28.48
C TYR A 132 10.49 -26.21 28.57
N ALA A 133 9.16 -26.18 28.37
CA ALA A 133 8.37 -27.39 28.28
C ALA A 133 8.81 -28.26 27.08
N MET A 134 9.10 -27.64 25.92
CA MET A 134 9.65 -28.35 24.77
C MET A 134 11.10 -28.79 24.99
N LEU A 135 11.95 -27.92 25.55
CA LEU A 135 13.38 -28.18 25.74
C LEU A 135 13.67 -29.30 26.75
N ASP A 136 13.00 -29.26 27.91
CA ASP A 136 13.30 -30.11 29.07
C ASP A 136 12.18 -31.12 29.39
N GLY A 137 10.96 -30.87 28.92
CA GLY A 137 9.76 -31.55 29.39
C GLY A 137 9.33 -31.07 30.78
N ASP A 138 8.09 -31.36 31.16
CA ASP A 138 7.59 -31.10 32.51
C ASP A 138 6.62 -32.20 33.00
N ALA A 139 5.76 -31.88 33.97
CA ALA A 139 4.81 -32.85 34.52
C ALA A 139 3.67 -33.23 33.54
N PHE A 140 3.47 -32.44 32.49
CA PHE A 140 2.40 -32.57 31.50
C PHE A 140 2.95 -32.73 30.08
N SER A 141 3.95 -31.93 29.70
CA SER A 141 4.55 -31.93 28.37
C SER A 141 5.76 -32.85 28.30
N LYS A 142 5.95 -33.50 27.16
CA LYS A 142 7.17 -34.25 26.88
C LYS A 142 8.26 -33.33 26.32
N LYS A 143 9.51 -33.71 26.56
CA LYS A 143 10.66 -33.14 25.86
C LYS A 143 10.57 -33.43 24.36
N PHE A 144 10.77 -32.41 23.52
CA PHE A 144 10.85 -32.54 22.06
C PHE A 144 12.12 -33.29 21.63
N GLY A 145 11.99 -34.13 20.60
CA GLY A 145 13.02 -35.10 20.22
C GLY A 145 13.06 -36.33 21.15
N GLY A 146 12.28 -36.34 22.23
CA GLY A 146 12.21 -37.47 23.15
C GLY A 146 13.53 -37.78 23.86
N GLY A 147 13.67 -39.02 24.32
CA GLY A 147 14.85 -39.47 25.07
C GLY A 147 16.11 -39.67 24.21
N SER A 148 15.93 -39.96 22.91
CA SER A 148 17.02 -40.13 21.94
C SER A 148 17.44 -38.82 21.27
N GLY A 149 16.55 -37.83 21.22
CA GLY A 149 16.73 -36.60 20.43
C GLY A 149 16.25 -36.71 18.98
N ASP A 150 15.45 -37.74 18.65
CA ASP A 150 15.08 -38.10 17.27
C ASP A 150 13.56 -38.26 17.07
N ASP A 151 12.74 -38.02 18.10
CA ASP A 151 11.29 -38.08 17.96
C ASP A 151 10.80 -36.89 17.11
N PRO A 152 10.01 -37.12 16.04
CA PRO A 152 9.53 -36.05 15.19
C PRO A 152 8.48 -35.22 15.93
N ASP A 153 8.88 -34.02 16.35
CA ASP A 153 8.04 -33.07 17.09
C ASP A 153 7.91 -31.72 16.39
N PHE A 154 6.83 -31.01 16.66
CA PHE A 154 6.64 -29.64 16.16
C PHE A 154 5.77 -28.82 17.09
N PHE A 155 5.94 -27.50 17.02
CA PHE A 155 5.04 -26.52 17.61
C PHE A 155 4.75 -25.45 16.56
N LEU A 156 3.50 -25.34 16.12
CA LEU A 156 3.08 -24.55 14.97
C LEU A 156 2.10 -23.46 15.40
N LEU A 157 2.41 -22.22 15.01
CA LEU A 157 1.53 -21.06 15.06
C LEU A 157 0.85 -20.90 13.69
N THR A 158 -0.47 -20.82 13.68
CA THR A 158 -1.25 -20.52 12.48
C THR A 158 -1.94 -19.16 12.66
N ILE A 159 -1.69 -18.25 11.73
CA ILE A 159 -2.22 -16.88 11.69
C ILE A 159 -3.24 -16.82 10.57
N THR A 160 -4.50 -16.56 10.91
CA THR A 160 -5.62 -16.47 9.95
C THR A 160 -6.00 -15.01 9.74
N GLY A 161 -5.96 -14.55 8.50
CA GLY A 161 -6.52 -13.26 8.11
C GLY A 161 -8.05 -13.34 8.02
N LYS A 162 -8.76 -12.34 8.50
CA LYS A 162 -10.22 -12.25 8.41
C LYS A 162 -10.65 -10.89 7.87
N ASP A 163 -11.63 -10.88 6.96
CA ASP A 163 -12.23 -9.66 6.42
C ASP A 163 -13.11 -8.95 7.46
N ALA A 164 -13.69 -7.80 7.09
CA ALA A 164 -14.58 -7.03 7.96
C ALA A 164 -15.88 -7.78 8.33
N GLY A 165 -16.29 -8.79 7.56
CA GLY A 165 -17.41 -9.68 7.83
C GLY A 165 -17.05 -10.88 8.71
N GLY A 166 -15.78 -11.07 9.02
CA GLY A 166 -15.23 -12.19 9.80
C GLY A 166 -14.97 -13.46 9.00
N ALA A 167 -15.04 -13.42 7.67
CA ALA A 167 -14.67 -14.55 6.82
C ALA A 167 -13.15 -14.61 6.64
N ALA A 168 -12.59 -15.82 6.55
CA ALA A 168 -11.15 -16.00 6.40
C ALA A 168 -10.69 -15.58 4.99
N THR A 169 -9.63 -14.77 4.91
CA THR A 169 -8.98 -14.34 3.65
C THR A 169 -7.81 -15.24 3.28
N GLY A 170 -7.15 -15.83 4.28
CA GLY A 170 -6.00 -16.72 4.09
C GLY A 170 -5.42 -17.18 5.43
N THR A 171 -4.38 -18.01 5.38
CA THR A 171 -3.65 -18.48 6.55
C THR A 171 -2.14 -18.52 6.29
N VAL A 172 -1.35 -18.09 7.27
CA VAL A 172 0.11 -18.24 7.29
C VAL A 172 0.52 -19.13 8.46
N ASP A 173 1.36 -20.14 8.18
CA ASP A 173 1.85 -21.10 9.15
C ASP A 173 3.32 -20.82 9.51
N PHE A 174 3.64 -20.76 10.81
CA PHE A 174 4.99 -20.55 11.32
C PHE A 174 5.37 -21.56 12.42
N TYR A 175 6.43 -22.35 12.19
CA TYR A 175 6.92 -23.33 13.16
C TYR A 175 7.80 -22.67 14.22
N LEU A 176 7.29 -22.57 15.45
CA LEU A 176 8.01 -22.13 16.65
C LEU A 176 8.98 -23.20 17.18
N ALA A 177 8.79 -24.46 16.79
CA ALA A 177 9.76 -25.53 16.91
C ALA A 177 9.52 -26.60 15.83
N ASP A 178 10.59 -27.20 15.31
CA ASP A 178 10.50 -28.30 14.35
C ASP A 178 11.67 -29.29 14.55
N TYR A 179 11.31 -30.54 14.81
CA TYR A 179 12.18 -31.71 15.00
C TYR A 179 11.87 -32.81 13.98
N ARG A 180 11.15 -32.48 12.90
CA ARG A 180 10.73 -33.47 11.89
C ARG A 180 11.78 -33.69 10.80
N SER A 181 12.91 -32.98 10.87
CA SER A 181 14.01 -33.15 9.93
C SER A 181 14.55 -34.58 9.98
N ALA A 182 15.00 -35.11 8.84
CA ALA A 182 15.75 -36.37 8.83
C ALA A 182 17.19 -36.19 9.30
N ASP A 183 17.68 -34.96 9.35
CA ASP A 183 18.96 -34.55 9.93
C ASP A 183 18.69 -33.73 11.19
N ASN A 184 18.85 -34.38 12.35
CA ASN A 184 18.50 -33.78 13.65
C ASN A 184 19.42 -32.61 14.03
N SER A 185 20.49 -32.36 13.26
CA SER A 185 21.27 -31.12 13.44
C SER A 185 20.54 -29.88 12.93
N ALA A 186 19.46 -30.06 12.17
CA ALA A 186 18.56 -28.99 11.73
C ALA A 186 17.36 -28.78 12.66
N ASP A 187 17.22 -29.59 13.73
CA ASP A 187 16.14 -29.44 14.70
C ASP A 187 16.30 -28.14 15.50
N TYR A 188 15.18 -27.47 15.77
CA TYR A 188 15.23 -26.19 16.46
C TYR A 188 14.00 -25.94 17.35
N ILE A 189 14.22 -25.11 18.37
CA ILE A 189 13.20 -24.37 19.10
C ILE A 189 13.57 -22.90 18.95
N VAL A 190 12.64 -22.07 18.49
CA VAL A 190 12.89 -20.63 18.27
C VAL A 190 13.14 -19.95 19.62
N ASP A 191 14.33 -19.35 19.78
CA ASP A 191 14.75 -18.58 20.96
C ASP A 191 15.06 -17.10 20.64
N THR A 192 14.76 -16.68 19.42
CA THR A 192 14.99 -15.33 18.89
C THR A 192 13.71 -14.80 18.24
N TRP A 193 13.61 -13.48 18.03
CA TRP A 193 12.51 -12.88 17.27
C TRP A 193 12.62 -13.23 15.79
N GLN A 194 11.55 -13.77 15.21
CA GLN A 194 11.47 -14.18 13.81
C GLN A 194 10.35 -13.39 13.12
N TYR A 195 10.66 -12.78 11.98
CA TYR A 195 9.66 -12.10 11.17
C TYR A 195 8.79 -13.12 10.42
N VAL A 196 7.48 -12.90 10.44
CA VAL A 196 6.49 -13.67 9.68
C VAL A 196 5.84 -12.71 8.71
N ASP A 197 6.06 -12.94 7.42
CA ASP A 197 5.41 -12.23 6.33
C ASP A 197 3.94 -12.64 6.25
N LEU A 198 3.05 -11.65 6.28
CA LEU A 198 1.60 -11.81 6.26
C LEU A 198 0.94 -11.16 5.03
N THR A 199 1.72 -10.64 4.09
CA THR A 199 1.22 -9.96 2.88
C THR A 199 0.29 -10.85 2.05
N SER A 200 0.52 -12.16 2.04
CA SER A 200 -0.34 -13.14 1.36
C SER A 200 -1.75 -13.26 1.93
N LEU A 201 -2.06 -12.63 3.08
CA LEU A 201 -3.41 -12.56 3.64
C LEU A 201 -4.29 -11.50 2.96
N GLY A 202 -3.70 -10.63 2.14
CA GLY A 202 -4.39 -9.52 1.47
C GLY A 202 -4.92 -8.49 2.46
N VAL A 203 -6.04 -7.85 2.10
CA VAL A 203 -6.73 -6.90 2.97
C VAL A 203 -7.53 -7.64 4.04
N VAL A 204 -7.24 -7.36 5.31
CA VAL A 204 -7.88 -7.95 6.49
C VAL A 204 -8.46 -6.87 7.40
N GLY A 205 -9.55 -7.19 8.09
CA GLY A 205 -10.02 -6.42 9.25
C GLY A 205 -9.45 -6.94 10.57
N SER A 206 -9.01 -8.20 10.62
CA SER A 206 -8.41 -8.80 11.82
C SER A 206 -7.52 -10.01 11.52
N LEU A 207 -6.65 -10.34 12.46
CA LEU A 207 -5.89 -11.59 12.54
C LEU A 207 -6.39 -12.44 13.71
N GLU A 208 -6.46 -13.75 13.53
CA GLU A 208 -6.73 -14.74 14.58
C GLU A 208 -5.58 -15.75 14.68
N PHE A 209 -5.14 -16.04 15.90
CA PHE A 209 -3.98 -16.87 16.17
C PHE A 209 -4.39 -18.20 16.82
N THR A 210 -3.84 -19.31 16.33
CA THR A 210 -4.02 -20.64 16.91
C THR A 210 -2.70 -21.39 17.02
N LEU A 211 -2.62 -22.33 17.95
CA LEU A 211 -1.42 -23.15 18.17
C LEU A 211 -1.75 -24.64 18.06
N SER A 212 -0.84 -25.40 17.47
CA SER A 212 -0.87 -26.87 17.44
C SER A 212 0.51 -27.46 17.73
N SER A 213 0.54 -28.69 18.25
CA SER A 213 1.77 -29.39 18.64
C SER A 213 1.68 -30.87 18.32
N SER A 214 2.82 -31.53 18.16
CA SER A 214 2.92 -33.00 18.14
C SER A 214 2.68 -33.63 19.52
N ASP A 215 2.92 -32.89 20.61
CA ASP A 215 2.71 -33.37 21.98
C ASP A 215 1.25 -33.18 22.40
N VAL A 216 0.46 -34.22 22.12
CA VAL A 216 -0.98 -34.26 22.37
C VAL A 216 -1.36 -35.41 23.32
N GLY A 217 -2.22 -35.11 24.28
CA GLY A 217 -2.82 -36.07 25.21
C GLY A 217 -4.33 -36.22 24.99
N ASP A 218 -5.00 -36.93 25.90
CA ASP A 218 -6.45 -37.21 25.83
C ASP A 218 -7.34 -35.95 25.84
N TRP A 219 -6.79 -34.80 26.26
CA TRP A 219 -7.51 -33.54 26.46
C TRP A 219 -7.06 -32.42 25.53
N GLY A 220 -6.23 -32.73 24.52
CA GLY A 220 -5.68 -31.77 23.58
C GLY A 220 -4.16 -31.63 23.71
N MET A 221 -3.66 -30.48 23.29
CA MET A 221 -2.23 -30.16 23.32
C MET A 221 -1.70 -30.15 24.76
N ASN A 222 -0.62 -30.89 25.02
CA ASN A 222 0.08 -30.86 26.32
C ASN A 222 1.08 -29.72 26.38
N THR A 223 1.69 -29.33 25.26
CA THR A 223 2.58 -28.17 25.18
C THR A 223 1.84 -26.91 25.62
N PRO A 224 2.40 -26.05 26.49
CA PRO A 224 1.76 -24.81 26.88
C PRO A 224 1.46 -23.94 25.65
N ALA A 225 0.20 -23.53 25.48
CA ALA A 225 -0.28 -22.81 24.31
C ALA A 225 0.07 -21.29 24.34
N TYR A 226 1.34 -20.97 24.57
CA TYR A 226 1.85 -19.61 24.72
C TYR A 226 2.90 -19.28 23.65
N PHE A 227 2.84 -18.05 23.14
CA PHE A 227 3.82 -17.48 22.22
C PHE A 227 3.97 -15.98 22.52
N ALA A 228 5.02 -15.35 22.00
CA ALA A 228 5.20 -13.91 22.11
C ALA A 228 5.15 -13.27 20.73
N VAL A 229 4.61 -12.05 20.66
CA VAL A 229 4.49 -11.22 19.46
C VAL A 229 5.04 -9.84 19.76
N ASP A 230 5.70 -9.25 18.77
CA ASP A 230 6.11 -7.86 18.81
C ASP A 230 6.13 -7.26 17.41
N THR A 231 6.12 -5.93 17.30
CA THR A 231 6.30 -5.17 16.07
C THR A 231 5.35 -5.65 14.97
N ILE A 232 4.06 -5.34 15.12
CA ILE A 232 3.04 -5.61 14.10
C ILE A 232 3.05 -4.46 13.10
N VAL A 233 3.23 -4.77 11.81
CA VAL A 233 3.42 -3.78 10.74
C VAL A 233 2.18 -3.74 9.86
N VAL A 234 1.41 -2.66 9.91
CA VAL A 234 0.13 -2.49 9.18
C VAL A 234 0.23 -1.40 8.12
N ARG A 235 -0.25 -1.68 6.91
CA ARG A 235 -0.51 -0.69 5.86
C ARG A 235 -2.02 -0.50 5.67
N PRO A 236 -2.53 0.75 5.60
CA PRO A 236 -3.91 0.99 5.20
C PRO A 236 -4.19 0.37 3.84
N ALA A 237 -5.34 -0.28 3.67
CA ALA A 237 -5.83 -0.59 2.33
C ALA A 237 -6.25 0.73 1.70
N ILE A 238 -5.75 1.02 0.49
CA ILE A 238 -6.42 1.99 -0.36
C ILE A 238 -7.72 1.29 -0.79
N ASP A 239 -8.84 1.65 -0.18
CA ASP A 239 -10.16 1.32 -0.71
C ASP A 239 -10.60 2.55 -1.52
N PRO A 240 -10.25 2.63 -2.82
CA PRO A 240 -10.65 3.78 -3.61
C PRO A 240 -12.17 3.76 -3.72
N SER A 241 -12.84 4.57 -2.91
CA SER A 241 -14.28 4.73 -3.02
C SER A 241 -14.60 5.61 -4.23
N GLY A 242 -15.41 5.10 -5.16
CA GLY A 242 -15.80 5.86 -6.35
C GLY A 242 -15.72 5.05 -7.64
N PRO A 243 -16.17 5.62 -8.76
CA PRO A 243 -16.31 4.86 -10.01
C PRO A 243 -15.04 4.72 -10.84
N TYR A 244 -13.98 5.48 -10.54
CA TYR A 244 -12.73 5.54 -11.31
C TYR A 244 -11.56 4.88 -10.57
N THR A 245 -11.85 3.70 -10.00
CA THR A 245 -10.85 2.81 -9.41
C THR A 245 -9.88 2.35 -10.49
N GLU A 246 -8.62 2.76 -10.35
CA GLU A 246 -7.57 2.48 -11.32
C GLU A 246 -6.32 2.08 -10.56
N VAL A 247 -5.63 1.05 -11.03
CA VAL A 247 -4.35 0.64 -10.47
C VAL A 247 -3.27 1.47 -11.16
N GLY A 248 -2.43 2.12 -10.36
CA GLY A 248 -1.29 2.88 -10.89
C GLY A 248 -0.16 1.95 -11.34
N ILE A 249 0.85 2.52 -12.01
CA ILE A 249 1.99 1.75 -12.51
C ILE A 249 3.18 1.93 -11.59
N ASN A 250 3.67 0.82 -11.03
CA ASN A 250 4.85 0.84 -10.18
C ASN A 250 6.11 1.18 -10.98
N GLY A 251 6.85 2.20 -10.56
CA GLY A 251 8.18 2.57 -11.07
C GLY A 251 9.23 1.51 -10.74
N TYR A 252 9.09 0.84 -9.59
CA TYR A 252 9.98 -0.21 -9.11
C TYR A 252 9.22 -1.48 -8.76
N THR A 253 9.78 -2.62 -9.12
CA THR A 253 9.23 -3.94 -8.83
C THR A 253 10.29 -4.90 -8.30
N ASP A 254 9.89 -5.97 -7.61
CA ASP A 254 10.80 -7.02 -7.14
C ASP A 254 10.58 -8.33 -7.92
N PRO A 255 11.54 -8.75 -8.77
CA PRO A 255 11.47 -10.03 -9.50
C PRO A 255 11.42 -11.27 -8.58
N GLY A 256 11.82 -11.13 -7.32
CA GLY A 256 11.75 -12.16 -6.28
C GLY A 256 10.39 -12.25 -5.58
N ASN A 257 9.49 -11.30 -5.83
CA ASN A 257 8.15 -11.20 -5.25
C ASN A 257 7.09 -10.99 -6.34
N ASP A 258 7.08 -11.91 -7.33
CA ASP A 258 6.13 -11.92 -8.45
C ASP A 258 6.01 -10.60 -9.23
N TRP A 259 7.08 -9.81 -9.28
CA TRP A 259 7.11 -8.50 -9.94
C TRP A 259 6.13 -7.48 -9.33
N GLY A 260 5.69 -7.70 -8.09
CA GLY A 260 4.93 -6.73 -7.32
C GLY A 260 5.71 -5.45 -7.05
N HIS A 261 5.02 -4.44 -6.51
CA HIS A 261 5.63 -3.18 -6.07
C HIS A 261 6.85 -3.43 -5.17
N ALA A 262 7.90 -2.62 -5.36
CA ALA A 262 9.06 -2.59 -4.48
C ALA A 262 9.43 -1.16 -4.09
N ASP A 263 9.90 -0.99 -2.86
CA ASP A 263 10.54 0.26 -2.44
C ASP A 263 11.81 0.49 -3.28
N PRO A 264 12.02 1.67 -3.90
CA PRO A 264 13.25 1.98 -4.63
C PRO A 264 14.55 1.76 -3.83
N GLN A 265 14.48 1.74 -2.50
CA GLN A 265 15.61 1.48 -1.59
C GLN A 265 15.81 -0.01 -1.28
N ASP A 266 14.88 -0.89 -1.66
CA ASP A 266 15.02 -2.33 -1.48
C ASP A 266 16.22 -2.86 -2.31
N PRO A 267 17.12 -3.66 -1.73
CA PRO A 267 18.24 -4.29 -2.45
C PRO A 267 17.85 -5.10 -3.70
N ASN A 268 16.62 -5.61 -3.76
CA ASN A 268 16.10 -6.40 -4.87
C ASN A 268 15.24 -5.59 -5.85
N ALA A 269 14.91 -4.33 -5.53
CA ALA A 269 14.11 -3.49 -6.41
C ALA A 269 14.83 -3.25 -7.74
N VAL A 270 14.08 -3.40 -8.82
CA VAL A 270 14.49 -3.03 -10.16
C VAL A 270 13.51 -2.02 -10.73
N ILE A 271 13.98 -1.13 -11.60
CA ILE A 271 13.07 -0.31 -12.41
C ILE A 271 12.16 -1.26 -13.18
N ASN A 272 10.85 -1.04 -13.09
CA ASN A 272 9.86 -1.91 -13.68
C ASN A 272 10.16 -2.09 -15.19
N PRO A 273 10.36 -3.34 -15.67
CA PRO A 273 10.75 -3.60 -17.05
C PRO A 273 9.69 -3.17 -18.08
N ILE A 274 8.45 -2.91 -17.64
CA ILE A 274 7.40 -2.35 -18.49
C ILE A 274 7.80 -1.00 -19.09
N PHE A 275 8.71 -0.24 -18.46
CA PHE A 275 9.20 1.02 -19.01
C PHE A 275 10.21 0.77 -20.15
N ARG A 276 9.98 1.43 -21.30
CA ARG A 276 10.93 1.46 -22.43
C ARG A 276 11.74 2.75 -22.53
N GLY A 277 11.29 3.81 -21.88
CA GLY A 277 11.93 5.11 -21.98
C GLY A 277 11.33 6.12 -21.01
N TRP A 278 11.93 7.30 -20.96
CA TRP A 278 11.60 8.39 -20.06
C TRP A 278 11.74 9.71 -20.80
N ALA A 279 11.20 10.79 -20.24
CA ALA A 279 11.42 12.14 -20.76
C ALA A 279 12.92 12.46 -20.84
N THR A 280 13.33 13.08 -21.95
CA THR A 280 14.76 13.28 -22.28
C THR A 280 15.18 14.75 -22.36
N GLU A 281 14.23 15.66 -22.55
CA GLU A 281 14.51 17.09 -22.67
C GLU A 281 13.34 17.93 -22.17
N VAL A 282 13.63 19.07 -21.53
CA VAL A 282 12.66 20.10 -21.19
C VAL A 282 12.54 21.08 -22.36
N VAL A 283 11.39 21.10 -23.01
CA VAL A 283 11.11 22.02 -24.13
C VAL A 283 10.72 23.40 -23.62
N SER A 284 9.87 23.43 -22.59
CA SER A 284 9.49 24.67 -21.92
C SER A 284 9.09 24.43 -20.48
N TYR A 285 9.33 25.41 -19.63
CA TYR A 285 8.93 25.42 -18.22
C TYR A 285 8.50 26.83 -17.84
N GLN A 286 7.27 26.96 -17.36
CA GLN A 286 6.61 28.22 -17.02
C GLN A 286 5.85 28.02 -15.70
N PRO A 287 6.53 28.09 -14.54
CA PRO A 287 5.88 27.91 -13.26
C PRO A 287 5.01 29.10 -12.88
N ALA A 288 4.05 28.87 -11.98
CA ALA A 288 3.24 29.92 -11.39
C ALA A 288 4.13 30.95 -10.61
N PRO A 289 3.73 32.23 -10.55
CA PRO A 289 4.50 33.24 -9.84
C PRO A 289 4.47 33.00 -8.32
N GLY A 290 5.65 32.92 -7.69
CA GLY A 290 5.77 32.75 -6.24
C GLY A 290 6.54 31.49 -5.83
N LEU A 291 6.77 30.58 -6.78
CA LEU A 291 7.52 29.35 -6.56
C LEU A 291 8.94 29.62 -6.04
N ALA A 292 9.35 28.89 -4.99
CA ALA A 292 10.70 28.99 -4.47
C ALA A 292 11.70 28.32 -5.41
N GLY A 293 12.85 28.97 -5.61
CA GLY A 293 13.87 28.51 -6.55
C GLY A 293 14.49 27.14 -6.26
N GLN A 294 14.24 26.56 -5.07
CA GLN A 294 14.69 25.21 -4.74
C GLN A 294 13.83 24.11 -5.40
N TRP A 295 12.61 24.45 -5.81
CA TRP A 295 11.65 23.54 -6.45
C TRP A 295 11.47 23.83 -7.94
N SER A 296 12.30 24.72 -8.50
CA SER A 296 12.11 25.27 -9.85
C SER A 296 13.17 24.81 -10.86
N ASP A 297 13.83 23.69 -10.61
CA ASP A 297 14.78 23.11 -11.57
C ASP A 297 14.04 22.10 -12.46
N PRO A 298 13.72 22.44 -13.72
CA PRO A 298 12.95 21.53 -14.58
C PRO A 298 13.74 20.31 -15.04
N SER A 299 15.07 20.28 -14.83
CA SER A 299 15.86 19.09 -15.15
C SER A 299 15.57 17.90 -14.23
N MET A 300 14.92 18.13 -13.09
CA MET A 300 14.47 17.09 -12.17
C MET A 300 13.41 16.17 -12.81
N ALA A 301 12.61 16.67 -13.76
CA ALA A 301 11.59 15.87 -14.45
C ALA A 301 12.13 14.91 -15.55
N LEU A 302 13.45 14.77 -15.67
CA LEU A 302 14.09 13.99 -16.74
C LEU A 302 14.65 12.67 -16.23
N GLY A 303 14.49 11.62 -17.04
CA GLY A 303 14.97 10.29 -16.69
C GLY A 303 13.98 9.49 -15.83
N PRO A 304 14.45 8.37 -15.25
CA PRO A 304 13.61 7.48 -14.44
C PRO A 304 13.08 8.12 -13.17
N ALA A 305 11.86 7.75 -12.79
CA ALA A 305 11.35 7.97 -11.45
C ALA A 305 12.33 7.39 -10.42
N THR A 306 12.54 8.09 -9.32
CA THR A 306 13.41 7.66 -8.22
C THR A 306 12.63 7.23 -6.99
N GLY A 307 11.33 7.53 -6.95
CA GLY A 307 10.46 7.37 -5.80
C GLY A 307 10.80 8.33 -4.65
N SER A 308 11.53 9.40 -4.97
CA SER A 308 11.91 10.40 -3.99
C SER A 308 10.94 11.58 -4.04
N ASN A 309 10.25 11.82 -2.94
CA ASN A 309 9.30 12.93 -2.81
C ASN A 309 9.91 14.34 -2.93
N ILE A 310 11.23 14.45 -3.03
CA ILE A 310 11.97 15.71 -3.19
C ILE A 310 12.72 15.81 -4.52
N ASP A 311 12.73 14.75 -5.33
CA ASP A 311 13.37 14.72 -6.65
C ASP A 311 12.40 15.21 -7.74
N ILE A 312 11.83 16.40 -7.49
CA ILE A 312 10.71 16.94 -8.27
C ILE A 312 11.01 18.32 -8.83
N VAL A 313 10.25 18.70 -9.86
CA VAL A 313 10.03 20.09 -10.24
C VAL A 313 8.57 20.45 -9.99
N SER A 314 8.37 21.48 -9.18
CA SER A 314 7.03 22.03 -8.95
C SER A 314 6.62 22.93 -10.10
N LEU A 315 5.35 22.84 -10.49
CA LEU A 315 4.74 23.79 -11.42
C LEU A 315 4.33 25.09 -10.72
N GLY A 316 4.30 25.10 -9.38
CA GLY A 316 3.83 26.25 -8.62
C GLY A 316 2.32 26.41 -8.71
N HIS A 317 1.72 26.93 -7.65
CA HIS A 317 0.28 27.10 -7.56
C HIS A 317 -0.16 28.56 -7.74
N LEU A 318 -1.29 28.82 -8.43
CA LEU A 318 -1.92 30.15 -8.46
C LEU A 318 -2.80 30.43 -7.23
N ASN A 319 -2.55 31.54 -6.52
CA ASN A 319 -3.49 31.99 -5.50
C ASN A 319 -4.76 32.61 -6.10
N GLN A 320 -5.78 32.84 -5.27
CA GLN A 320 -7.08 33.35 -5.74
C GLN A 320 -6.98 34.70 -6.48
N GLU A 321 -6.07 35.60 -6.09
CA GLU A 321 -5.89 36.89 -6.76
C GLU A 321 -5.34 36.68 -8.17
N GLN A 322 -4.35 35.79 -8.34
CA GLN A 322 -3.75 35.44 -9.62
C GLN A 322 -4.76 34.75 -10.55
N ILE A 323 -5.57 33.83 -10.03
CA ILE A 323 -6.69 33.19 -10.76
C ILE A 323 -7.67 34.26 -11.22
N SER A 324 -8.09 35.17 -10.32
CA SER A 324 -9.03 36.25 -10.64
C SER A 324 -8.49 37.23 -11.69
N GLN A 325 -7.17 37.36 -11.81
CA GLN A 325 -6.48 38.16 -12.83
C GLN A 325 -6.37 37.45 -14.19
N GLY A 326 -6.71 36.17 -14.26
CA GLY A 326 -6.61 35.34 -15.46
C GLY A 326 -5.16 34.99 -15.82
N LEU A 327 -4.28 34.83 -14.82
CA LEU A 327 -2.96 34.29 -15.08
C LEU A 327 -3.07 32.81 -15.48
N PRO A 328 -2.23 32.32 -16.41
CA PRO A 328 -2.19 30.91 -16.75
C PRO A 328 -1.56 30.09 -15.60
N PRO A 329 -2.04 28.85 -15.36
CA PRO A 329 -1.39 27.93 -14.43
C PRO A 329 0.06 27.60 -14.80
N GLY A 330 0.78 27.03 -13.84
CA GLY A 330 2.11 26.49 -14.08
C GLY A 330 2.09 25.37 -15.13
N GLN A 331 3.11 25.31 -15.98
CA GLN A 331 3.21 24.23 -16.98
C GLN A 331 4.65 23.87 -17.32
N ILE A 332 4.85 22.60 -17.69
CA ILE A 332 6.09 22.08 -18.25
C ILE A 332 5.78 21.24 -19.49
N THR A 333 6.62 21.32 -20.52
CA THR A 333 6.54 20.46 -21.71
C THR A 333 7.84 19.69 -21.84
N LEU A 334 7.74 18.36 -21.87
CA LEU A 334 8.85 17.43 -21.98
C LEU A 334 8.85 16.76 -23.36
N LEU A 335 10.06 16.47 -23.86
CA LEU A 335 10.30 15.79 -25.12
C LEU A 335 10.80 14.35 -24.89
N PHE A 336 10.28 13.43 -25.69
CA PHE A 336 10.71 12.04 -25.78
C PHE A 336 11.47 11.80 -27.07
N SER A 337 12.70 11.28 -26.95
CA SER A 337 13.52 10.93 -28.12
C SER A 337 12.91 9.79 -28.93
N ASP A 338 12.30 8.83 -28.25
CA ASP A 338 11.51 7.75 -28.85
C ASP A 338 10.03 8.07 -28.66
N PRO A 339 9.23 8.18 -29.74
CA PRO A 339 7.84 8.57 -29.63
C PRO A 339 7.00 7.59 -28.81
N ILE A 340 6.08 8.14 -28.03
CA ILE A 340 4.97 7.43 -27.43
C ILE A 340 3.99 7.08 -28.56
N ARG A 341 3.49 5.84 -28.54
CA ARG A 341 2.61 5.32 -29.58
C ARG A 341 1.42 4.69 -28.91
N GLN A 342 0.23 4.94 -29.46
CA GLN A 342 -0.98 4.25 -29.08
C GLN A 342 -0.80 2.73 -29.25
N GLY A 343 -0.87 2.02 -28.13
CA GLY A 343 -0.76 0.56 -28.03
C GLY A 343 -2.07 -0.09 -27.60
N ARG A 344 -1.98 -1.24 -26.94
CA ARG A 344 -3.11 -1.75 -26.14
C ARG A 344 -2.86 -1.36 -24.69
N GLY A 345 -3.90 -0.87 -24.02
CA GLY A 345 -3.79 -0.37 -22.66
C GLY A 345 -2.97 0.92 -22.58
N TYR A 346 -2.41 1.17 -21.41
CA TYR A 346 -1.69 2.41 -21.13
C TYR A 346 -0.39 2.55 -21.94
N ASP A 347 -0.08 3.79 -22.32
CA ASP A 347 1.05 4.13 -23.17
C ASP A 347 2.17 4.88 -22.43
N PHE A 348 1.82 5.64 -21.40
CA PHE A 348 2.78 6.34 -20.55
C PHE A 348 2.21 6.59 -19.15
N VAL A 349 3.09 7.02 -18.24
CA VAL A 349 2.81 7.19 -16.81
C VAL A 349 3.41 8.50 -16.34
N VAL A 350 2.67 9.25 -15.51
CA VAL A 350 3.14 10.48 -14.86
C VAL A 350 3.32 10.24 -13.37
N PHE A 351 4.52 10.53 -12.85
CA PHE A 351 4.88 10.42 -11.44
C PHE A 351 4.90 11.81 -10.79
N GLU A 352 4.19 11.96 -9.70
CA GLU A 352 4.10 13.16 -8.85
C GLU A 352 4.43 12.76 -7.40
N ASN A 353 4.61 13.66 -6.43
CA ASN A 353 5.06 13.28 -5.07
C ASN A 353 3.94 13.04 -4.04
N GLY A 354 2.71 12.81 -4.50
CA GLY A 354 1.53 12.60 -3.68
C GLY A 354 1.67 11.38 -2.77
N PHE A 355 0.94 11.39 -1.67
CA PHE A 355 1.04 10.35 -0.64
C PHE A 355 -0.30 10.02 -0.01
N VAL A 356 -0.46 8.75 0.37
CA VAL A 356 -1.60 8.33 1.19
C VAL A 356 -1.39 8.79 2.62
N SER A 357 -2.36 9.50 3.18
CA SER A 357 -2.32 9.92 4.58
C SER A 357 -2.51 8.70 5.49
N SER A 358 -1.66 8.59 6.51
CA SER A 358 -1.71 7.49 7.49
C SER A 358 -2.61 7.78 8.69
N ALA A 359 -3.11 9.00 8.84
CA ALA A 359 -3.89 9.41 10.00
C ALA A 359 -4.87 10.54 9.66
N ASP A 360 -5.90 10.66 10.49
CA ASP A 360 -6.83 11.78 10.45
C ASP A 360 -6.21 13.01 11.14
N TRP A 361 -6.25 14.16 10.48
CA TRP A 361 -5.82 15.44 11.02
C TRP A 361 -6.88 16.52 10.81
N SER A 362 -6.89 17.51 11.70
CA SER A 362 -7.91 18.57 11.70
C SER A 362 -7.85 19.53 10.51
N ASP A 363 -6.82 19.44 9.67
CA ASP A 363 -6.53 20.27 8.51
C ASP A 363 -6.94 19.63 7.16
N GLY A 364 -7.67 18.51 7.20
CA GLY A 364 -8.28 17.89 6.02
C GLY A 364 -7.59 16.63 5.53
N LEU A 365 -6.52 16.18 6.21
CA LEU A 365 -5.95 14.86 5.96
C LEU A 365 -6.83 13.77 6.59
N PHE A 366 -7.28 12.81 5.80
CA PHE A 366 -8.01 11.64 6.28
C PHE A 366 -7.22 10.36 6.04
N ALA A 367 -7.16 9.49 7.04
CA ALA A 367 -6.43 8.23 6.93
C ALA A 367 -6.95 7.38 5.75
N GLY A 368 -6.04 6.88 4.92
CA GLY A 368 -6.35 6.08 3.73
C GLY A 368 -6.70 6.89 2.48
N GLN A 369 -6.88 8.21 2.58
CA GLN A 369 -7.06 9.09 1.43
C GLN A 369 -5.72 9.69 0.98
N MET A 370 -5.71 10.31 -0.20
CA MET A 370 -4.48 10.75 -0.86
C MET A 370 -4.32 12.26 -0.81
N PHE A 371 -3.20 12.75 -0.28
CA PHE A 371 -2.78 14.13 -0.46
C PHE A 371 -2.26 14.27 -1.89
N ALA A 372 -3.05 14.96 -2.71
CA ALA A 372 -2.86 15.08 -4.15
C ALA A 372 -2.63 16.53 -4.54
N GLU A 373 -1.72 16.73 -5.48
CA GLU A 373 -1.74 17.89 -6.35
C GLU A 373 -1.96 17.36 -7.77
N LEU A 374 -3.02 17.82 -8.43
CA LEU A 374 -3.50 17.28 -9.70
C LEU A 374 -3.07 18.15 -10.87
N ALA A 375 -2.90 17.52 -12.04
CA ALA A 375 -2.61 18.26 -13.26
C ALA A 375 -3.32 17.66 -14.48
N TYR A 376 -3.64 18.55 -15.42
CA TYR A 376 -4.04 18.13 -16.77
C TYR A 376 -2.83 17.60 -17.51
N VAL A 377 -3.09 16.57 -18.33
CA VAL A 377 -2.10 16.01 -19.24
C VAL A 377 -2.50 16.32 -20.67
N GLU A 378 -1.56 16.87 -21.43
CA GLU A 378 -1.71 17.20 -22.84
C GLU A 378 -0.59 16.57 -23.65
N VAL A 379 -0.89 16.09 -24.86
CA VAL A 379 0.08 15.44 -25.74
C VAL A 379 0.11 16.06 -27.13
N SER A 380 1.28 15.98 -27.77
CA SER A 380 1.49 16.48 -29.13
C SER A 380 2.52 15.64 -29.89
N SER A 381 2.31 15.50 -31.20
CA SER A 381 3.30 14.93 -32.13
C SER A 381 4.22 15.98 -32.75
N ASN A 382 3.82 17.27 -32.71
CA ASN A 382 4.49 18.35 -33.44
C ASN A 382 5.00 19.50 -32.54
N GLY A 383 4.64 19.49 -31.26
CA GLY A 383 5.08 20.46 -30.26
C GLY A 383 4.34 21.81 -30.31
N THR A 384 3.30 21.93 -31.14
CA THR A 384 2.47 23.13 -31.28
C THR A 384 1.00 22.88 -30.99
N ASP A 385 0.45 21.80 -31.54
CA ASP A 385 -0.96 21.44 -31.40
C ASP A 385 -1.06 20.36 -30.33
N PHE A 386 -1.75 20.66 -29.22
CA PHE A 386 -1.84 19.82 -28.04
C PHE A 386 -3.28 19.37 -27.85
N VAL A 387 -3.44 18.09 -27.57
CA VAL A 387 -4.72 17.47 -27.22
C VAL A 387 -4.66 17.07 -25.75
N ARG A 388 -5.70 17.44 -25.00
CA ARG A 388 -5.85 17.15 -23.58
C ARG A 388 -6.57 15.83 -23.38
N PHE A 389 -6.14 15.05 -22.40
CA PHE A 389 -6.91 13.89 -21.95
C PHE A 389 -8.24 14.33 -21.34
N PRO A 390 -9.38 13.72 -21.72
CA PRO A 390 -10.65 14.04 -21.09
C PRO A 390 -10.63 13.57 -19.63
N VAL A 391 -11.00 14.44 -18.68
CA VAL A 391 -10.89 14.14 -17.23
C VAL A 391 -12.23 14.18 -16.50
N VAL A 392 -12.28 13.55 -15.32
CA VAL A 392 -13.40 13.62 -14.37
C VAL A 392 -12.87 13.81 -12.95
N SER A 393 -13.50 14.70 -12.19
CA SER A 393 -13.26 14.87 -10.75
C SER A 393 -14.60 14.94 -10.01
N LEU A 394 -14.86 13.97 -9.14
CA LEU A 394 -16.04 13.94 -8.27
C LEU A 394 -15.74 14.41 -6.84
N THR A 395 -14.57 15.00 -6.60
CA THR A 395 -14.24 15.63 -5.32
C THR A 395 -15.29 16.70 -5.00
N PRO A 396 -16.05 16.58 -3.90
CA PRO A 396 -17.31 17.32 -3.74
C PRO A 396 -17.11 18.80 -3.40
N GLU A 397 -16.01 19.14 -2.74
CA GLU A 397 -15.71 20.49 -2.26
C GLU A 397 -14.20 20.69 -2.04
N ALA A 398 -13.80 21.94 -1.80
CA ALA A 398 -12.41 22.29 -1.50
C ALA A 398 -11.92 21.58 -0.24
N VAL A 399 -10.78 20.91 -0.34
CA VAL A 399 -10.20 20.10 0.76
C VAL A 399 -9.23 20.89 1.65
N GLY A 400 -8.78 22.06 1.18
CA GLY A 400 -7.84 22.92 1.88
C GLY A 400 -6.38 22.55 1.59
N ARG A 401 -5.44 23.32 2.17
CA ARG A 401 -4.02 23.27 1.81
C ARG A 401 -3.37 21.89 1.99
N TYR A 402 -3.78 21.18 3.02
CA TYR A 402 -3.28 19.84 3.33
C TYR A 402 -4.39 18.79 3.19
N GLY A 403 -5.47 19.12 2.48
CA GLY A 403 -6.60 18.22 2.35
C GLY A 403 -6.27 17.00 1.51
N THR A 404 -6.79 15.85 1.90
CA THR A 404 -6.77 14.64 1.06
C THR A 404 -8.01 14.55 0.18
N ILE A 405 -7.86 13.86 -0.94
CA ILE A 405 -8.95 13.48 -1.84
C ILE A 405 -9.10 11.96 -1.89
N GLU A 406 -10.28 11.54 -2.31
CA GLU A 406 -10.57 10.15 -2.64
C GLU A 406 -10.18 9.88 -4.10
N ILE A 407 -9.22 8.98 -4.33
CA ILE A 407 -8.66 8.75 -5.67
C ILE A 407 -9.63 8.01 -6.59
N GLY A 408 -10.57 7.24 -6.04
CA GLY A 408 -11.63 6.59 -6.81
C GLY A 408 -12.61 7.58 -7.46
N ASN A 409 -12.55 8.86 -7.08
CA ASN A 409 -13.35 9.95 -7.66
C ASN A 409 -12.62 10.72 -8.75
N VAL A 410 -11.39 10.32 -9.12
CA VAL A 410 -10.53 11.06 -10.05
C VAL A 410 -10.16 10.18 -11.25
N TYR A 411 -10.36 10.72 -12.46
CA TYR A 411 -10.06 10.06 -13.73
C TYR A 411 -9.19 10.93 -14.62
N ASN A 412 -8.14 10.34 -15.22
CA ASN A 412 -7.23 11.00 -16.17
C ASN A 412 -6.57 12.31 -15.69
N LEU A 413 -6.43 12.48 -14.37
CA LEU A 413 -5.61 13.55 -13.81
C LEU A 413 -4.32 12.96 -13.27
N ALA A 414 -3.19 13.55 -13.67
CA ALA A 414 -1.91 13.18 -13.09
C ALA A 414 -1.93 13.49 -11.59
N GLY A 415 -1.16 12.74 -10.80
CA GLY A 415 -1.09 12.93 -9.34
C GLY A 415 -2.03 12.04 -8.53
N LYS A 416 -2.99 11.33 -9.15
CA LYS A 416 -3.93 10.45 -8.41
C LYS A 416 -3.30 9.20 -7.76
N HIS A 417 -2.01 8.92 -7.95
CA HIS A 417 -1.33 7.74 -7.39
C HIS A 417 -0.13 8.13 -6.50
N PRO A 418 0.13 7.35 -5.43
CA PRO A 418 1.18 7.68 -4.48
C PRO A 418 2.59 7.44 -5.02
N ASN A 419 3.48 8.40 -4.80
CA ASN A 419 4.89 8.25 -5.11
C ASN A 419 5.73 8.99 -4.06
N ALA A 420 5.63 8.45 -2.85
CA ALA A 420 6.36 8.85 -1.65
C ALA A 420 6.39 7.69 -0.65
N ASN A 421 7.22 7.83 0.39
CA ASN A 421 7.27 6.90 1.54
C ASN A 421 7.51 5.43 1.15
N GLY A 422 8.45 5.18 0.23
CA GLY A 422 8.76 3.84 -0.26
C GLY A 422 7.78 3.32 -1.31
N ILE A 423 6.73 4.07 -1.63
CA ILE A 423 5.86 3.80 -2.77
C ILE A 423 6.34 4.63 -3.96
N CYS A 424 6.37 4.01 -5.13
CA CYS A 424 6.71 4.68 -6.39
C CYS A 424 5.72 4.21 -7.44
N THR A 425 4.54 4.82 -7.48
CA THR A 425 3.45 4.45 -8.36
C THR A 425 2.93 5.69 -9.08
N GLY A 426 2.94 5.67 -10.41
CA GLY A 426 2.50 6.81 -11.22
C GLY A 426 1.13 6.59 -11.84
N THR A 427 0.51 7.68 -12.28
CA THR A 427 -0.79 7.66 -12.97
C THR A 427 -0.62 7.30 -14.44
N PRO A 428 -1.23 6.20 -14.91
CA PRO A 428 -1.15 5.80 -16.31
C PRO A 428 -2.12 6.58 -17.22
N PHE A 429 -1.83 6.60 -18.51
CA PHE A 429 -2.63 7.25 -19.56
C PHE A 429 -2.65 6.40 -20.84
N ASP A 430 -3.83 6.20 -21.44
CA ASP A 430 -4.04 5.49 -22.72
C ASP A 430 -4.41 6.46 -23.86
N LEU A 431 -3.55 6.60 -24.87
CA LEU A 431 -3.79 7.49 -26.02
C LEU A 431 -5.03 7.12 -26.83
N LYS A 432 -5.61 5.93 -26.65
CA LYS A 432 -6.92 5.55 -27.23
C LYS A 432 -8.01 6.52 -26.79
N GLU A 433 -7.92 7.08 -25.60
CA GLU A 433 -8.95 7.93 -25.01
C GLU A 433 -9.10 9.29 -25.70
N ILE A 434 -8.06 9.73 -26.40
CA ILE A 434 -8.07 10.96 -27.19
C ILE A 434 -8.25 10.69 -28.70
N ALA A 435 -8.49 9.44 -29.11
CA ALA A 435 -8.55 9.07 -30.52
C ALA A 435 -9.66 9.80 -31.31
N ASP A 436 -10.75 10.14 -30.63
CA ASP A 436 -11.89 10.85 -31.21
C ASP A 436 -11.78 12.39 -31.13
N ASP A 437 -10.71 12.92 -30.51
CA ASP A 437 -10.46 14.36 -30.52
C ASP A 437 -10.34 14.88 -31.97
N PRO A 438 -10.94 16.03 -32.32
CA PRO A 438 -10.91 16.55 -33.69
C PRO A 438 -9.51 16.73 -34.29
N ASP A 439 -8.51 17.08 -33.48
CA ASP A 439 -7.14 17.28 -33.93
C ASP A 439 -6.43 15.94 -34.15
N VAL A 440 -6.80 14.89 -33.40
CA VAL A 440 -6.35 13.52 -33.67
C VAL A 440 -7.06 12.95 -34.91
N ALA A 441 -8.39 13.05 -34.98
CA ALA A 441 -9.21 12.53 -36.07
C ALA A 441 -8.87 13.18 -37.43
N SER A 442 -8.42 14.43 -37.42
CA SER A 442 -7.94 15.14 -38.62
C SER A 442 -6.49 14.82 -39.01
N GLY A 443 -5.74 14.16 -38.12
CA GLY A 443 -4.31 13.86 -38.26
C GLY A 443 -3.39 15.06 -38.00
N LEU A 444 -3.89 16.11 -37.34
CA LEU A 444 -3.07 17.24 -36.88
C LEU A 444 -2.15 16.80 -35.74
N VAL A 445 -2.68 15.97 -34.83
CA VAL A 445 -1.93 15.24 -33.81
C VAL A 445 -1.91 13.76 -34.16
N ASP A 446 -0.73 13.16 -34.23
CA ASP A 446 -0.54 11.74 -34.56
C ASP A 446 -0.25 10.95 -33.30
N VAL A 447 -1.25 10.19 -32.82
CA VAL A 447 -1.14 9.34 -31.61
C VAL A 447 -0.11 8.21 -31.75
N ASN A 448 0.42 7.95 -32.94
CA ASN A 448 1.51 7.00 -33.17
C ASN A 448 2.90 7.65 -33.25
N ASP A 449 2.98 8.98 -33.06
CA ASP A 449 4.22 9.76 -33.09
C ASP A 449 4.21 10.89 -32.03
N ILE A 450 3.61 10.63 -30.86
CA ILE A 450 3.59 11.59 -29.75
C ILE A 450 5.01 11.76 -29.21
N LYS A 451 5.51 12.98 -29.24
CA LYS A 451 6.87 13.34 -28.80
C LYS A 451 6.89 14.31 -27.64
N TYR A 452 5.77 14.99 -27.41
CA TYR A 452 5.66 16.03 -26.42
C TYR A 452 4.54 15.67 -25.46
N VAL A 453 4.85 15.69 -24.16
CA VAL A 453 3.86 15.65 -23.09
C VAL A 453 3.97 16.97 -22.34
N ARG A 454 2.84 17.64 -22.15
CA ARG A 454 2.74 18.84 -21.33
C ARG A 454 1.88 18.53 -20.12
N ILE A 455 2.41 18.91 -18.96
CA ILE A 455 1.71 18.89 -17.69
C ILE A 455 1.33 20.33 -17.36
N VAL A 456 0.05 20.53 -17.03
CA VAL A 456 -0.51 21.84 -16.67
C VAL A 456 -1.11 21.72 -15.28
N ASP A 457 -0.56 22.47 -14.33
CA ASP A 457 -1.05 22.56 -12.96
C ASP A 457 -2.55 22.86 -12.92
N ILE A 458 -3.25 22.25 -11.97
CA ILE A 458 -4.62 22.58 -11.65
C ILE A 458 -4.64 23.29 -10.31
N PRO A 459 -5.02 24.57 -10.31
CA PRO A 459 -5.34 25.19 -9.05
C PRO A 459 -6.60 24.59 -8.43
N GLY A 460 -6.48 23.79 -7.36
CA GLY A 460 -7.58 23.11 -6.64
C GLY A 460 -8.60 24.00 -5.94
N SER A 461 -8.77 25.24 -6.37
CA SER A 461 -9.78 26.18 -5.87
C SER A 461 -11.20 25.84 -6.29
N GLY A 462 -11.37 24.98 -7.31
CA GLY A 462 -12.64 24.74 -8.00
C GLY A 462 -12.93 25.72 -9.14
N ASP A 463 -12.02 26.65 -9.46
CA ASP A 463 -12.17 27.54 -10.63
C ASP A 463 -11.85 26.81 -11.95
N PHE A 464 -11.11 25.70 -11.88
CA PHE A 464 -10.76 24.82 -13.00
C PHE A 464 -11.72 23.63 -13.04
N HIS A 465 -12.07 23.18 -14.24
CA HIS A 465 -13.17 22.25 -14.43
C HIS A 465 -12.73 21.01 -15.21
N ASP A 466 -13.41 19.90 -14.95
CA ASP A 466 -13.22 18.66 -15.69
C ASP A 466 -13.95 18.67 -17.06
N GLU A 467 -13.96 17.53 -17.75
CA GLU A 467 -14.76 17.28 -18.94
C GLU A 467 -15.81 16.17 -18.69
N ALA A 468 -16.42 16.13 -17.50
CA ALA A 468 -17.37 15.08 -17.13
C ALA A 468 -18.57 14.98 -18.07
N ALA A 469 -19.05 16.06 -18.67
CA ALA A 469 -20.17 15.99 -19.62
C ALA A 469 -19.86 15.18 -20.90
N MET A 470 -18.60 14.79 -21.12
CA MET A 470 -18.18 13.86 -22.17
C MET A 470 -18.08 12.40 -21.70
N HIS A 471 -18.30 12.14 -20.41
CA HIS A 471 -18.16 10.83 -19.76
C HIS A 471 -19.49 10.33 -19.24
N ILE A 472 -19.58 9.00 -19.12
CA ILE A 472 -20.78 8.31 -18.66
C ILE A 472 -20.93 8.54 -17.16
N ASP A 473 -22.13 8.91 -16.73
CA ASP A 473 -22.46 8.97 -15.31
C ASP A 473 -22.83 7.56 -14.83
N PRO A 474 -22.03 6.91 -13.97
CA PRO A 474 -22.33 5.58 -13.47
C PRO A 474 -23.67 5.50 -12.71
N GLY A 475 -24.16 6.62 -12.19
CA GLY A 475 -25.46 6.73 -11.53
C GLY A 475 -26.65 6.53 -12.47
N THR A 476 -26.42 6.42 -13.79
CA THR A 476 -27.45 6.24 -14.81
C THR A 476 -27.72 4.77 -15.17
N TRP A 477 -26.94 3.82 -14.63
CA TRP A 477 -27.19 2.38 -14.78
C TRP A 477 -28.66 2.03 -14.45
N PRO A 478 -29.35 1.18 -15.25
CA PRO A 478 -28.83 0.35 -16.33
C PRO A 478 -28.91 0.94 -17.74
N VAL A 479 -29.20 2.24 -17.86
CA VAL A 479 -29.26 2.92 -19.16
C VAL A 479 -28.27 4.06 -19.13
N TRP A 480 -27.08 3.77 -19.62
CA TRP A 480 -25.97 4.71 -19.67
C TRP A 480 -26.36 6.04 -20.31
N ASP A 481 -26.11 7.12 -19.57
CA ASP A 481 -26.23 8.51 -20.00
C ASP A 481 -24.98 9.28 -19.52
N PHE A 482 -24.70 10.41 -20.17
CA PHE A 482 -23.55 11.25 -19.79
C PHE A 482 -23.84 12.05 -18.52
N TYR A 483 -22.79 12.51 -17.83
CA TYR A 483 -22.97 13.50 -16.77
C TYR A 483 -23.66 14.76 -17.34
N ALA A 484 -24.48 15.38 -16.50
CA ALA A 484 -25.27 16.53 -16.91
C ALA A 484 -24.41 17.80 -17.16
N ASP A 485 -23.35 17.96 -16.38
CA ASP A 485 -22.50 19.15 -16.34
C ASP A 485 -21.04 18.74 -16.06
N ASN A 486 -20.09 19.63 -16.38
CA ASN A 486 -18.71 19.51 -15.90
C ASN A 486 -18.62 19.94 -14.43
N HIS A 487 -17.70 19.34 -13.69
CA HIS A 487 -17.49 19.61 -12.27
C HIS A 487 -16.26 20.49 -12.03
N PRO A 488 -16.26 21.30 -10.97
CA PRO A 488 -15.04 21.92 -10.46
C PRO A 488 -14.05 20.86 -9.97
N ILE A 489 -12.76 21.08 -10.21
CA ILE A 489 -11.67 20.23 -9.72
C ILE A 489 -11.13 20.81 -8.43
N TYR A 490 -11.02 19.97 -7.40
CA TYR A 490 -10.44 20.32 -6.10
C TYR A 490 -9.33 19.34 -5.76
N ASP A 491 -8.24 19.88 -5.23
CA ASP A 491 -7.10 19.17 -4.67
C ASP A 491 -6.48 20.03 -3.54
N ALA A 492 -5.27 19.69 -3.10
CA ALA A 492 -4.57 20.45 -2.07
C ALA A 492 -4.35 21.92 -2.48
N TRP A 493 -5.08 22.83 -1.84
CA TRP A 493 -5.03 24.24 -2.18
C TRP A 493 -5.17 25.20 -1.00
N ASP A 494 -4.33 26.23 -0.97
CA ASP A 494 -4.43 27.32 -0.01
C ASP A 494 -5.23 28.52 -0.56
N ALA A 495 -6.41 28.74 0.00
CA ALA A 495 -7.24 29.91 -0.27
C ALA A 495 -6.65 31.23 0.28
N SER A 496 -5.57 31.17 1.06
CA SER A 496 -4.91 32.35 1.61
C SER A 496 -4.14 33.13 0.54
N THR A 497 -3.84 34.39 0.84
CA THR A 497 -2.96 35.22 0.00
C THR A 497 -1.48 35.04 0.32
N ALA A 498 -1.14 34.11 1.24
CA ALA A 498 0.24 33.82 1.55
C ALA A 498 0.89 33.13 0.35
N PRO A 499 2.15 33.44 0.01
CA PRO A 499 2.87 32.67 -0.99
C PRO A 499 2.99 31.22 -0.52
N ASP A 500 2.59 30.26 -1.35
CA ASP A 500 2.99 28.87 -1.17
C ASP A 500 4.26 28.62 -1.99
N PRO A 501 5.43 28.56 -1.35
CA PRO A 501 6.70 28.44 -2.06
C PRO A 501 6.89 27.06 -2.70
N SER A 502 6.05 26.07 -2.40
CA SER A 502 6.20 24.68 -2.86
C SER A 502 4.89 24.02 -3.30
N GLY A 503 3.78 24.75 -3.40
CA GLY A 503 2.51 24.14 -3.79
C GLY A 503 2.33 24.05 -5.31
N GLY A 504 1.35 23.27 -5.74
CA GLY A 504 1.03 22.99 -7.14
C GLY A 504 1.85 21.84 -7.67
N PHE A 505 1.35 21.17 -8.70
CA PHE A 505 1.80 19.86 -9.15
C PHE A 505 3.33 19.65 -9.14
N ASP A 506 3.78 18.64 -8.41
CA ASP A 506 5.19 18.31 -8.19
C ASP A 506 5.65 17.15 -9.08
N LEU A 507 6.04 17.46 -10.32
CA LEU A 507 6.42 16.45 -11.32
C LEU A 507 7.78 15.81 -11.00
N GLU A 508 7.82 14.49 -10.82
CA GLU A 508 9.05 13.70 -10.70
C GLU A 508 9.51 13.17 -12.07
N ALA A 509 8.64 12.46 -12.79
CA ALA A 509 9.02 11.78 -14.01
C ALA A 509 7.84 11.48 -14.92
N ILE A 510 8.12 11.27 -16.21
CA ILE A 510 7.16 10.70 -17.16
C ILE A 510 7.83 9.50 -17.86
N GLY A 511 7.27 8.32 -17.64
CA GLY A 511 7.77 7.05 -18.17
C GLY A 511 6.92 6.56 -19.34
N VAL A 512 7.55 6.09 -20.42
CA VAL A 512 6.89 5.49 -21.58
C VAL A 512 6.80 4.00 -21.39
N LEU A 513 5.60 3.46 -21.55
CA LEU A 513 5.34 2.03 -21.42
C LEU A 513 5.67 1.29 -22.72
N ARG A 514 5.97 0.01 -22.55
CA ARG A 514 5.98 -0.95 -23.65
C ARG A 514 4.54 -1.27 -24.03
N GLU A 515 4.35 -1.51 -25.32
CA GLU A 515 3.07 -1.98 -25.83
C GLU A 515 2.70 -3.29 -25.13
N GLN A 516 1.51 -3.35 -24.58
CA GLN A 516 0.95 -4.54 -23.94
C GLN A 516 0.35 -5.43 -25.04
N GLU A 517 0.63 -6.72 -25.03
CA GLU A 517 0.01 -7.69 -25.92
C GLU A 517 -1.30 -8.25 -25.35
N TYR A 518 -1.36 -8.40 -24.02
CA TYR A 518 -2.41 -9.14 -23.31
C TYR A 518 -3.20 -8.21 -22.39
N SER A 519 -4.44 -7.89 -22.77
CA SER A 519 -5.34 -7.07 -21.95
C SER A 519 -5.71 -7.72 -20.62
N ALA A 520 -5.61 -9.05 -20.54
CA ALA A 520 -5.94 -9.83 -19.36
C ALA A 520 -4.81 -9.90 -18.31
N ASP A 521 -3.68 -9.25 -18.57
CA ASP A 521 -2.65 -8.94 -17.56
C ASP A 521 -3.14 -7.71 -16.78
N ILE A 522 -4.07 -7.96 -15.85
CA ILE A 522 -4.84 -6.97 -15.11
C ILE A 522 -3.93 -6.29 -14.08
N ASP A 523 -3.08 -7.04 -13.39
CA ASP A 523 -2.15 -6.50 -12.39
C ASP A 523 -0.86 -5.90 -12.97
N LEU A 524 -0.65 -6.07 -14.29
CA LEU A 524 0.48 -5.54 -15.06
C LEU A 524 1.84 -6.10 -14.64
N ASN A 525 1.87 -7.32 -14.11
CA ASN A 525 3.10 -8.00 -13.76
C ASN A 525 3.79 -8.64 -14.98
N GLY A 526 3.14 -8.68 -16.16
CA GLY A 526 3.67 -9.21 -17.42
C GLY A 526 3.31 -10.66 -17.72
N ILE A 527 2.41 -11.28 -16.97
CA ILE A 527 1.87 -12.61 -17.24
C ILE A 527 0.39 -12.65 -16.87
N VAL A 528 -0.42 -13.35 -17.67
CA VAL A 528 -1.80 -13.64 -17.30
C VAL A 528 -1.83 -14.90 -16.43
N ASP A 529 -2.02 -14.76 -15.12
CA ASP A 529 -2.00 -15.86 -14.16
C ASP A 529 -3.08 -15.77 -13.06
N VAL A 530 -2.83 -16.44 -11.94
CA VAL A 530 -3.78 -16.55 -10.83
C VAL A 530 -4.07 -15.20 -10.17
N LEU A 531 -3.12 -14.26 -10.17
CA LEU A 531 -3.31 -12.94 -9.59
C LEU A 531 -4.33 -12.14 -10.39
N ASP A 532 -4.28 -12.22 -11.73
CA ASP A 532 -5.30 -11.63 -12.61
C ASP A 532 -6.66 -12.29 -12.42
N PHE A 533 -6.69 -13.62 -12.27
CA PHE A 533 -7.94 -14.34 -12.03
C PHE A 533 -8.56 -13.95 -10.69
N GLU A 534 -7.76 -13.74 -9.65
CA GLU A 534 -8.23 -13.28 -8.34
C GLU A 534 -8.83 -11.89 -8.40
N LEU A 535 -8.19 -10.95 -9.10
CA LEU A 535 -8.74 -9.62 -9.36
C LEU A 535 -10.05 -9.72 -10.16
N PHE A 536 -10.05 -10.48 -11.26
CA PHE A 536 -11.21 -10.63 -12.11
C PHE A 536 -12.41 -11.23 -11.39
N ILE A 537 -12.22 -12.34 -10.66
CA ILE A 537 -13.34 -13.02 -9.99
C ILE A 537 -13.90 -12.20 -8.82
N SER A 538 -13.08 -11.31 -8.23
CA SER A 538 -13.54 -10.41 -7.17
C SER A 538 -14.57 -9.39 -7.67
N VAL A 539 -14.63 -9.15 -8.98
CA VAL A 539 -15.47 -8.13 -9.62
C VAL A 539 -16.43 -8.70 -10.68
N LEU A 540 -16.53 -10.02 -10.81
CA LEU A 540 -17.45 -10.66 -11.75
C LEU A 540 -18.91 -10.26 -11.44
N ASP A 541 -19.69 -9.98 -12.48
CA ASP A 541 -21.05 -9.45 -12.43
C ASP A 541 -21.16 -8.00 -11.89
N SER A 542 -20.03 -7.29 -11.77
CA SER A 542 -20.02 -5.85 -11.47
C SER A 542 -20.22 -5.00 -12.72
N HIS A 543 -20.38 -3.69 -12.54
CA HIS A 543 -20.50 -2.71 -13.61
C HIS A 543 -19.81 -1.41 -13.22
N PHE A 544 -19.56 -0.54 -14.19
CA PHE A 544 -18.95 0.76 -13.94
C PHE A 544 -19.68 1.55 -12.85
N GLY A 545 -18.89 2.03 -11.88
CA GLY A 545 -19.35 2.71 -10.66
C GLY A 545 -20.18 1.89 -9.68
N GLY A 546 -20.32 0.58 -9.91
CA GLY A 546 -20.81 -0.36 -8.92
C GLY A 546 -19.77 -0.61 -7.80
N PRO A 547 -20.19 -1.25 -6.69
CA PRO A 547 -19.26 -1.72 -5.68
C PRO A 547 -18.22 -2.63 -6.32
N VAL A 548 -16.96 -2.56 -5.85
CA VAL A 548 -15.85 -3.40 -6.29
C VAL A 548 -15.56 -3.34 -7.80
N TRP A 549 -15.89 -2.26 -8.51
CA TRP A 549 -15.51 -2.09 -9.92
C TRP A 549 -13.99 -2.04 -10.11
N ILE A 550 -13.49 -2.67 -11.18
CA ILE A 550 -12.11 -2.53 -11.68
C ILE A 550 -12.18 -2.39 -13.19
N ASP A 551 -11.86 -1.21 -13.74
CA ASP A 551 -11.99 -0.94 -15.19
C ASP A 551 -11.16 -1.89 -16.06
N ARG A 552 -10.00 -2.31 -15.55
CA ARG A 552 -9.12 -3.27 -16.25
C ARG A 552 -9.71 -4.67 -16.40
N CYS A 553 -10.79 -4.99 -15.68
CA CYS A 553 -11.50 -6.26 -15.85
C CYS A 553 -12.52 -6.25 -16.98
N ASP A 554 -12.85 -5.08 -17.57
CA ASP A 554 -13.71 -4.96 -18.78
C ASP A 554 -12.83 -5.24 -20.01
N LEU A 555 -12.69 -6.53 -20.31
CA LEU A 555 -11.69 -7.07 -21.23
C LEU A 555 -12.25 -7.27 -22.64
N ALA A 556 -13.55 -7.52 -22.77
CA ALA A 556 -14.20 -7.82 -24.03
C ALA A 556 -14.41 -6.54 -24.83
N GLU A 557 -14.06 -6.58 -26.12
CA GLU A 557 -14.26 -5.44 -27.01
C GLU A 557 -15.50 -5.63 -27.91
N PRO A 558 -16.34 -4.60 -28.10
CA PRO A 558 -16.25 -3.28 -27.48
C PRO A 558 -16.56 -3.32 -25.98
N LYS A 559 -15.79 -2.59 -25.17
CA LYS A 559 -16.07 -2.38 -23.74
C LYS A 559 -17.53 -1.97 -23.53
N ASP A 560 -18.23 -2.63 -22.62
CA ASP A 560 -19.65 -2.37 -22.34
C ASP A 560 -19.95 -1.92 -20.90
N MET A 561 -18.89 -1.74 -20.12
CA MET A 561 -18.91 -1.31 -18.72
C MET A 561 -19.58 -2.31 -17.77
N VAL A 562 -19.58 -3.59 -18.11
CA VAL A 562 -20.07 -4.69 -17.30
C VAL A 562 -19.02 -5.80 -17.29
N ILE A 563 -18.67 -6.31 -16.12
CA ILE A 563 -17.77 -7.46 -16.05
C ILE A 563 -18.59 -8.74 -16.09
N ASP A 564 -18.56 -9.45 -17.21
CA ASP A 564 -19.37 -10.65 -17.41
C ASP A 564 -18.58 -11.83 -18.00
N ILE A 565 -19.33 -12.82 -18.49
CA ILE A 565 -18.76 -14.05 -19.04
C ILE A 565 -17.99 -13.85 -20.35
N LEU A 566 -18.24 -12.75 -21.07
CA LEU A 566 -17.50 -12.38 -22.27
C LEU A 566 -16.07 -11.96 -21.91
N ASP A 567 -15.91 -11.15 -20.87
CA ASP A 567 -14.61 -10.75 -20.33
C ASP A 567 -13.85 -11.94 -19.79
N PHE A 568 -14.55 -12.82 -19.06
CA PHE A 568 -13.96 -14.06 -18.59
C PHE A 568 -13.45 -14.93 -19.75
N GLY A 569 -14.15 -14.91 -20.88
CA GLY A 569 -13.70 -15.56 -22.11
C GLY A 569 -12.36 -15.04 -22.61
N VAL A 570 -12.11 -13.73 -22.50
CA VAL A 570 -10.84 -13.08 -22.87
C VAL A 570 -9.73 -13.48 -21.90
N LEU A 571 -9.98 -13.44 -20.59
CA LEU A 571 -9.04 -13.88 -19.55
C LEU A 571 -8.58 -15.32 -19.81
N VAL A 572 -9.51 -16.23 -20.09
CA VAL A 572 -9.20 -17.65 -20.36
C VAL A 572 -8.43 -17.83 -21.68
N ASP A 573 -8.71 -17.06 -22.72
CA ASP A 573 -7.98 -17.14 -24.00
C ASP A 573 -6.52 -16.69 -23.86
N GLN A 574 -6.27 -15.73 -22.96
CA GLN A 574 -4.96 -15.17 -22.69
C GLN A 574 -4.23 -15.85 -21.52
N TRP A 575 -4.81 -16.89 -20.92
CA TRP A 575 -4.22 -17.59 -19.77
C TRP A 575 -2.79 -18.10 -20.03
N ASN A 576 -1.88 -17.89 -19.07
CA ASN A 576 -0.45 -18.20 -19.15
C ASN A 576 0.28 -17.52 -20.32
N LYS A 577 -0.26 -16.47 -20.91
CA LYS A 577 0.48 -15.64 -21.85
C LYS A 577 1.41 -14.71 -21.08
N THR A 578 2.61 -14.52 -21.61
CA THR A 578 3.66 -13.71 -20.99
C THR A 578 4.05 -12.61 -21.95
N GLU A 579 4.08 -11.40 -21.45
CA GLU A 579 4.54 -10.23 -22.18
C GLU A 579 5.99 -10.38 -22.63
N GLN A 580 6.29 -9.89 -23.83
CA GLN A 580 7.64 -9.98 -24.39
C GLN A 580 8.68 -9.26 -23.52
N TRP A 581 8.25 -8.23 -22.80
CA TRP A 581 9.11 -7.41 -21.98
C TRP A 581 9.42 -7.99 -20.60
N ARG A 582 8.70 -9.03 -20.18
CA ARG A 582 8.97 -9.77 -18.94
C ARG A 582 10.10 -10.80 -19.10
N LEU A 583 10.41 -11.22 -20.33
CA LEU A 583 11.31 -12.35 -20.66
C LEU A 583 12.81 -12.04 -20.58
#